data_AF-A0A956R3U3-F1
#
_entry.id   AF-A0A956R3U3-F1
#
_cell.length_a   1.000
_cell.length_b   1.000
_cell.length_c   1.000
_cell.angle_alpha   90.00
_cell.angle_beta   90.00
_cell.angle_gamma   90.00
#
_symmetry.space_group_name_H-M   'P 1'
#
loop_
_entity.id
_entity.type
_entity.pdbx_description
1 polymer ?
#
loop_
_entity_poly.entity_id
_entity_poly.type
_entity_poly.pdbx_seq_one_letter_code
_entity_poly.pdbx_strand_id
1 'polypeptide(L)'
;DPLLQDCAEGQACYWANNDFRCIPNAGNPPGQTNEPCSYINDCAPGNACLTPSVFNDCAGVDGCCGAFCDVDQGDGPCQAVEPNHVCWPFFEQGMAPPGYENVGVCILPQ
;
A
#
# COMPACT_ATOMS: atom_id res chain seq x y z
N ASP A 1 10.53 -6.43 -0.44
CA ASP A 1 9.45 -6.62 0.53
C ASP A 1 8.83 -5.26 0.86
N PRO A 2 7.53 -5.05 0.54
CA PRO A 2 6.84 -3.79 0.79
C PRO A 2 6.68 -3.46 2.29
N LEU A 3 6.75 -4.44 3.20
CA LEU A 3 6.66 -4.21 4.63
C LEU A 3 8.00 -3.77 5.23
N LEU A 4 9.12 -4.24 4.66
CA LEU A 4 10.47 -3.90 5.11
C LEU A 4 11.10 -2.70 4.38
N GLN A 5 10.67 -2.42 3.15
CA GLN A 5 11.24 -1.35 2.30
C GLN A 5 12.77 -1.47 2.11
N ASP A 6 13.28 -2.70 1.93
CA ASP A 6 14.71 -3.01 1.74
C ASP A 6 15.21 -2.63 0.33
N CYS A 7 15.17 -1.34 0.02
CA CYS A 7 15.65 -0.74 -1.21
C CYS A 7 16.76 0.27 -0.93
N ALA A 8 17.55 0.59 -1.97
CA ALA A 8 18.59 1.61 -1.85
C ALA A 8 18.00 3.01 -1.57
N GLU A 9 18.83 3.90 -1.05
CA GLU A 9 18.44 5.29 -0.75
C GLU A 9 17.83 5.97 -2.00
N GLY A 10 16.71 6.67 -1.79
CA GLY A 10 15.93 7.31 -2.86
C GLY A 10 15.02 6.36 -3.65
N GLN A 11 14.98 5.07 -3.31
CA GLN A 11 14.05 4.10 -3.87
C GLN A 11 13.11 3.55 -2.79
N ALA A 12 11.99 2.99 -3.23
CA ALA A 12 11.07 2.27 -2.37
C ALA A 12 10.51 1.04 -3.09
N CYS A 13 10.03 0.09 -2.28
CA CYS A 13 9.52 -1.18 -2.74
C CYS A 13 8.03 -1.04 -3.08
N TYR A 14 7.73 -0.91 -4.37
CA TYR A 14 6.38 -0.73 -4.89
C TYR A 14 5.89 -1.94 -5.66
N TRP A 15 4.58 -2.17 -5.66
CA TRP A 15 3.95 -3.16 -6.53
C TRP A 15 3.93 -2.66 -7.98
N ALA A 16 4.70 -3.31 -8.86
CA ALA A 16 4.90 -2.91 -10.24
C ALA A 16 4.29 -3.94 -11.20
N ASN A 17 2.97 -3.86 -11.39
CA ASN A 17 2.15 -4.79 -12.16
C ASN A 17 2.03 -6.18 -11.52
N ASN A 18 3.10 -6.97 -11.51
CA ASN A 18 3.06 -8.39 -11.14
C ASN A 18 4.14 -8.81 -10.13
N ASP A 19 4.99 -7.88 -9.70
CA ASP A 19 6.01 -8.10 -8.69
C ASP A 19 6.34 -6.81 -7.92
N PHE A 20 6.94 -6.98 -6.75
CA PHE A 20 7.49 -5.87 -5.97
C PHE A 20 8.87 -5.51 -6.49
N ARG A 21 9.09 -4.22 -6.81
CA ARG A 21 10.36 -3.72 -7.32
C ARG A 21 10.80 -2.45 -6.61
N CYS A 22 12.12 -2.29 -6.46
CA CYS A 22 12.71 -1.03 -6.04
C CYS A 22 12.62 -0.02 -7.19
N ILE A 23 11.76 0.99 -7.03
CA ILE A 23 11.54 2.05 -8.00
C ILE A 23 11.92 3.37 -7.33
N PRO A 24 12.55 4.32 -8.06
CA PRO A 24 12.80 5.66 -7.53
C PRO A 24 11.52 6.28 -6.99
N ASN A 25 11.56 6.74 -5.74
CA ASN A 25 10.45 7.48 -5.16
C ASN A 25 10.35 8.83 -5.88
N ALA A 26 9.23 9.09 -6.55
CA ALA A 26 9.04 10.30 -7.35
C ALA A 26 8.23 11.37 -6.63
N GLY A 27 7.52 10.99 -5.56
CA GLY A 27 6.73 11.93 -4.76
C GLY A 27 7.61 12.97 -4.06
N ASN A 28 7.27 14.26 -4.21
CA ASN A 28 7.96 15.36 -3.55
C ASN A 28 6.98 16.45 -3.04
N PRO A 29 6.57 16.39 -1.76
CA PRO A 29 6.76 15.27 -0.84
C PRO A 29 5.95 14.03 -1.29
N PRO A 30 6.34 12.83 -0.89
CA PRO A 30 5.58 11.64 -1.23
C PRO A 30 4.26 11.55 -0.48
N GLY A 31 3.24 11.06 -1.18
CA GLY A 31 1.85 10.98 -0.74
C GLY A 31 1.70 10.09 0.49
N GLN A 32 1.16 10.66 1.56
CA GLN A 32 0.80 9.94 2.78
C GLN A 32 -0.52 9.17 2.62
N THR A 33 -0.89 8.37 3.61
CA THR A 33 -2.16 7.62 3.58
C THR A 33 -3.35 8.54 3.29
N ASN A 34 -4.23 8.10 2.40
CA ASN A 34 -5.41 8.79 1.89
C ASN A 34 -5.13 10.05 1.04
N GLU A 35 -3.86 10.37 0.75
CA GLU A 35 -3.52 11.44 -0.20
C GLU A 35 -3.63 10.94 -1.66
N PRO A 36 -4.04 11.82 -2.60
CA PRO A 36 -4.15 11.47 -4.02
C PRO A 36 -2.85 10.97 -4.63
N CYS A 37 -2.96 10.00 -5.55
CA CYS A 37 -1.86 9.51 -6.35
C CYS A 37 -2.33 9.20 -7.78
N SER A 38 -1.41 9.30 -8.74
CA SER A 38 -1.60 8.88 -10.13
C SER A 38 -0.67 7.74 -10.52
N TYR A 39 0.43 7.56 -9.80
CA TYR A 39 1.42 6.52 -10.01
C TYR A 39 1.80 5.82 -8.70
N ILE A 40 2.27 4.58 -8.82
CA ILE A 40 2.68 3.77 -7.67
C ILE A 40 3.74 4.44 -6.81
N ASN A 41 4.64 5.22 -7.42
CA ASN A 41 5.76 5.89 -6.76
C ASN A 41 5.49 7.38 -6.44
N ASP A 42 4.23 7.82 -6.54
CA ASP A 42 3.79 9.07 -5.94
C ASP A 42 3.66 8.91 -4.42
N CYS A 43 3.34 7.69 -3.98
CA CYS A 43 3.11 7.35 -2.57
C CYS A 43 4.41 7.18 -1.79
N ALA A 44 4.33 7.43 -0.49
CA ALA A 44 5.40 7.20 0.46
C ALA A 44 5.86 5.72 0.47
N PRO A 45 7.13 5.45 0.82
CA PRO A 45 7.61 4.09 1.04
C PRO A 45 6.68 3.36 2.04
N GLY A 46 6.29 2.14 1.70
CA GLY A 46 5.31 1.37 2.48
C GLY A 46 3.86 1.59 2.06
N ASN A 47 3.60 2.47 1.09
CA ASN A 47 2.25 2.72 0.56
C ASN A 47 2.14 2.29 -0.91
N ALA A 48 0.92 1.92 -1.31
CA ALA A 48 0.51 1.66 -2.68
C ALA A 48 -0.51 2.70 -3.14
N CYS A 49 -0.50 3.02 -4.43
CA CYS A 49 -1.59 3.78 -5.04
C CYS A 49 -2.77 2.84 -5.32
N LEU A 50 -3.85 2.97 -4.55
CA LEU A 50 -5.01 2.08 -4.59
C LEU A 50 -6.23 2.82 -5.15
N THR A 51 -7.19 2.06 -5.70
CA THR A 51 -8.41 2.63 -6.27
C THR A 51 -9.16 3.52 -5.25
N PRO A 52 -9.77 4.65 -5.65
CA PRO A 52 -10.44 5.54 -4.71
C PRO A 52 -11.58 4.87 -3.91
N SER A 53 -12.24 3.87 -4.49
CA SER A 53 -13.43 3.22 -3.93
C SER A 53 -13.19 2.43 -2.64
N VAL A 54 -11.93 2.17 -2.27
CA VAL A 54 -11.59 1.42 -1.06
C VAL A 54 -11.25 2.32 0.13
N PHE A 55 -11.48 3.64 -0.01
CA PHE A 55 -11.32 4.66 1.03
C PHE A 55 -12.63 5.44 1.20
N ASN A 56 -12.85 6.05 2.37
CA ASN A 56 -14.05 6.86 2.62
C ASN A 56 -14.04 8.19 1.86
N ASP A 57 -12.89 8.87 1.82
CA ASP A 57 -12.78 10.25 1.34
C ASP A 57 -11.52 10.45 0.48
N CYS A 58 -11.29 9.54 -0.48
CA CYS A 58 -10.20 9.70 -1.43
C CYS A 58 -10.50 10.83 -2.42
N ALA A 59 -9.73 11.92 -2.36
CA ALA A 59 -9.86 13.07 -3.26
C ALA A 59 -9.19 12.85 -4.64
N GLY A 60 -8.44 11.75 -4.81
CA GLY A 60 -7.75 11.41 -6.05
C GLY A 60 -8.68 10.75 -7.07
N VAL A 61 -8.54 11.15 -8.34
CA VAL A 61 -9.30 10.55 -9.45
C VAL A 61 -8.76 9.17 -9.82
N ASP A 62 -7.42 9.04 -9.87
CA ASP A 62 -6.75 7.80 -10.24
C ASP A 62 -6.60 6.84 -9.05
N GLY A 63 -6.35 7.39 -7.86
CA GLY A 63 -6.19 6.61 -6.64
C GLY A 63 -5.84 7.46 -5.42
N CYS A 64 -5.78 6.80 -4.27
CA CYS A 64 -5.16 7.33 -3.07
C CYS A 64 -4.14 6.35 -2.50
N CYS A 65 -3.15 6.89 -1.81
CA CYS A 65 -2.11 6.11 -1.17
C CYS A 65 -2.70 5.34 0.03
N GLY A 66 -2.54 4.02 0.04
CA GLY A 66 -2.88 3.15 1.16
C GLY A 66 -1.65 2.41 1.67
N ALA A 67 -1.51 2.28 2.98
CA ALA A 67 -0.38 1.56 3.58
C ALA A 67 -0.49 0.05 3.32
N PHE A 68 0.65 -0.59 3.06
CA PHE A 68 0.77 -2.04 3.21
C PHE A 68 0.73 -2.40 4.70
N CYS A 69 0.23 -3.59 5.01
CA CYS A 69 0.14 -4.11 6.36
C CYS A 69 0.47 -5.60 6.39
N ASP A 70 0.84 -6.09 7.56
CA ASP A 70 1.09 -7.50 7.82
C ASP A 70 -0.21 -8.15 8.31
N VAL A 71 -0.83 -9.01 7.49
CA VAL A 71 -2.13 -9.63 7.80
C VAL A 71 -2.07 -10.49 9.07
N ASP A 72 -0.89 -11.01 9.42
CA ASP A 72 -0.69 -11.81 10.63
C ASP A 72 -0.75 -10.94 11.91
N GLN A 73 -0.64 -9.62 11.77
CA GLN A 73 -0.81 -8.66 12.87
C GLN A 73 -2.28 -8.20 13.05
N GLY A 74 -3.18 -8.63 12.15
CA GLY A 74 -4.58 -8.24 12.15
C GLY A 74 -4.80 -6.76 11.79
N ASP A 75 -5.99 -6.24 12.14
CA ASP A 75 -6.43 -4.91 11.68
C ASP A 75 -5.84 -3.74 12.47
N GLY A 76 -5.24 -4.00 13.63
CA GLY A 76 -4.76 -2.97 14.57
C GLY A 76 -3.86 -1.90 13.92
N PRO A 77 -2.83 -2.26 13.14
CA PRO A 77 -1.98 -1.29 12.45
C PRO A 77 -2.75 -0.37 11.49
N CYS A 78 -3.75 -0.90 10.77
CA CYS A 78 -4.57 -0.10 9.86
C CYS A 78 -5.52 0.82 10.62
N GLN A 79 -6.17 0.31 11.67
CA GLN A 79 -7.10 1.05 12.51
C GLN A 79 -6.43 2.17 13.32
N ALA A 80 -5.12 2.07 13.55
CA ALA A 80 -4.33 3.14 14.16
C ALA A 80 -4.16 4.37 13.25
N VAL A 81 -4.25 4.19 11.94
CA VAL A 81 -4.19 5.27 10.94
C VAL A 81 -5.60 5.74 10.58
N GLU A 82 -6.48 4.80 10.24
CA GLU A 82 -7.86 5.05 9.84
C GLU A 82 -8.80 4.04 10.54
N PRO A 83 -9.67 4.45 11.48
CA PRO A 83 -10.42 3.53 12.35
C PRO A 83 -11.30 2.51 11.63
N ASN A 84 -11.71 2.80 10.40
CA ASN A 84 -12.58 1.94 9.60
C ASN A 84 -11.82 1.01 8.65
N HIS A 85 -10.49 1.09 8.61
CA HIS A 85 -9.70 0.21 7.76
C HIS A 85 -9.47 -1.15 8.41
N VAL A 86 -9.33 -2.16 7.55
CA VAL A 86 -8.89 -3.52 7.89
C VAL A 86 -7.63 -3.83 7.11
N CYS A 87 -6.84 -4.78 7.61
CA CYS A 87 -5.70 -5.28 6.86
C CYS A 87 -6.18 -6.35 5.87
N TRP A 88 -6.57 -5.92 4.67
CA TRP A 88 -7.10 -6.83 3.66
C TRP A 88 -5.96 -7.52 2.89
N PRO A 89 -5.98 -8.86 2.71
CA PRO A 89 -4.95 -9.55 1.95
C PRO A 89 -4.76 -8.95 0.55
N PHE A 90 -3.52 -8.62 0.20
CA PHE A 90 -3.21 -8.00 -1.08
C PHE A 90 -3.36 -8.98 -2.25
N PHE A 91 -3.13 -10.26 -1.98
CA PHE A 91 -3.29 -11.35 -2.93
C PHE A 91 -4.52 -12.20 -2.58
N GLU A 92 -5.17 -12.74 -3.61
CA GLU A 92 -6.17 -13.78 -3.42
C GLU A 92 -5.57 -15.02 -2.75
N GLN A 93 -6.42 -15.79 -2.07
CA GLN A 93 -5.99 -16.98 -1.33
C GLN A 93 -5.22 -17.96 -2.22
N GLY A 94 -3.97 -18.24 -1.85
CA GLY A 94 -3.09 -19.16 -2.58
C GLY A 94 -2.44 -18.58 -3.85
N MET A 95 -2.64 -17.28 -4.12
CA MET A 95 -2.09 -16.59 -5.30
C MET A 95 -0.89 -15.69 -4.97
N ALA A 96 -0.58 -15.50 -3.68
CA ALA A 96 0.60 -14.77 -3.26
C ALA A 96 1.88 -15.46 -3.76
N PRO A 97 2.84 -14.73 -4.34
CA PRO A 97 4.17 -15.28 -4.58
C PRO A 97 4.84 -15.68 -3.26
N PRO A 98 5.73 -16.69 -3.25
CA PRO A 98 6.40 -17.12 -2.04
C PRO A 98 7.11 -15.98 -1.31
N GLY A 99 6.81 -15.81 -0.02
CA GLY A 99 7.34 -14.76 0.84
C GLY A 99 6.51 -13.47 0.89
N TYR A 100 5.35 -13.43 0.24
CA TYR A 100 4.41 -12.30 0.30
C TYR A 100 3.01 -12.71 0.77
N GLU A 101 2.86 -13.90 1.33
CA GLU A 101 1.58 -14.43 1.82
C GLU A 101 0.97 -13.55 2.92
N ASN A 102 1.81 -12.84 3.66
CA ASN A 102 1.38 -11.98 4.76
C ASN A 102 1.16 -10.51 4.35
N VAL A 103 1.35 -10.16 3.07
CA VAL A 103 1.18 -8.79 2.60
C VAL A 103 -0.29 -8.48 2.42
N GLY A 104 -0.76 -7.45 3.13
CA GLY A 104 -2.07 -6.85 3.00
C GLY A 104 -1.99 -5.35 2.67
N VAL A 105 -3.16 -4.73 2.49
CA VAL A 105 -3.32 -3.28 2.36
C VAL A 105 -4.40 -2.77 3.30
N CYS A 106 -4.16 -1.60 3.89
CA CYS A 106 -5.10 -0.93 4.78
C CYS A 106 -6.19 -0.20 3.98
N ILE A 107 -7.37 -0.81 3.93
CA ILE A 107 -8.52 -0.33 3.16
C ILE A 107 -9.82 -0.55 3.92
N LEU A 108 -10.93 0.03 3.44
CA LEU A 108 -12.25 -0.34 3.91
C LEU A 108 -12.54 -1.84 3.69
N PRO A 109 -13.29 -2.50 4.59
CA PRO A 109 -13.71 -3.88 4.41
C PRO A 109 -14.37 -4.12 3.05
N GLN A 110 -14.00 -5.21 2.37
CA GLN A 110 -14.51 -5.62 1.06
C GLN A 110 -15.46 -6.82 1.16
#